data_AF-A0A1H3P215-F1
#
_entry.id   AF-A0A1H3P215-F1
#
_cell.length_a   1.000
_cell.length_b   1.000
_cell.length_c   1.000
_cell.angle_alpha   90.00
_cell.angle_beta   90.00
_cell.angle_gamma   90.00
#
_symmetry.space_group_name_H-M   'P 1'
#
loop_
_entity.id
_entity.type
_entity.pdbx_description
1 polymer ?
#
loop_
_entity_poly.entity_id
_entity_poly.type
_entity_poly.pdbx_seq_one_letter_code
_entity_poly.pdbx_strand_id
1 'polypeptide(L)'
;MIDASQLAREIVAIEEDTGVDSATGSRYHNVYTALIQTHLPKLDSLGVIEYQSDQKKIRPDRNFLALATTVAITSPVAQLLFDESLSEHSLGGP
;
A
#
# COMPACT_ATOMS: atom_id res chain seq x y z
N MET A 1 -8.86 -14.14 -4.96
CA MET A 1 -7.53 -13.61 -5.34
C MET A 1 -7.76 -12.30 -6.05
N ILE A 2 -6.90 -11.32 -5.80
CA ILE A 2 -6.89 -10.02 -6.49
C ILE A 2 -5.68 -9.95 -7.42
N ASP A 3 -5.78 -9.16 -8.48
CA ASP A 3 -4.66 -8.96 -9.42
C ASP A 3 -3.71 -7.86 -8.92
N ALA A 4 -2.41 -8.04 -9.16
CA ALA A 4 -1.39 -7.04 -8.82
C ALA A 4 -1.63 -5.71 -9.56
N SER A 5 -2.23 -5.77 -10.75
CA SER A 5 -2.62 -4.59 -11.54
C SER A 5 -3.75 -3.82 -10.87
N GLN A 6 -4.75 -4.52 -10.31
CA GLN A 6 -5.81 -3.90 -9.53
C GLN A 6 -5.21 -3.21 -8.30
N LEU A 7 -4.36 -3.92 -7.55
CA LEU A 7 -3.72 -3.35 -6.36
C LEU A 7 -2.87 -2.10 -6.69
N ALA A 8 -2.15 -2.10 -7.82
CA ALA A 8 -1.36 -0.95 -8.25
C ALA A 8 -2.23 0.28 -8.54
N ARG A 9 -3.41 0.10 -9.15
CA ARG A 9 -4.35 1.23 -9.40
C ARG A 9 -4.89 1.80 -8.10
N GLU A 10 -5.28 0.93 -7.16
CA GLU A 10 -5.77 1.35 -5.85
C GLU A 10 -4.72 2.18 -5.10
N ILE A 11 -3.46 1.72 -5.09
CA ILE A 11 -2.37 2.45 -4.44
C ILE A 11 -2.16 3.82 -5.07
N VAL A 12 -2.10 3.90 -6.41
CA VAL A 12 -1.94 5.21 -7.09
C VAL A 12 -3.14 6.12 -6.86
N ALA A 13 -4.35 5.59 -6.87
CA ALA A 13 -5.56 6.36 -6.57
C ALA A 13 -5.50 6.99 -5.16
N ILE A 14 -5.04 6.23 -4.16
CA ILE A 14 -4.83 6.72 -2.80
C ILE A 14 -3.69 7.75 -2.74
N GLU A 15 -2.55 7.49 -3.39
CA GLU A 15 -1.38 8.38 -3.35
C GLU A 15 -1.60 9.71 -4.06
N GLU A 16 -2.45 9.75 -5.09
CA GLU A 16 -2.70 10.94 -5.91
C GLU A 16 -4.07 11.57 -5.65
N ASP A 17 -4.80 11.09 -4.64
CA ASP A 17 -6.16 11.55 -4.29
C ASP A 17 -7.09 11.63 -5.51
N THR A 18 -7.12 10.55 -6.29
CA THR A 18 -7.84 10.47 -7.57
C THR A 18 -8.68 9.21 -7.69
N GLY A 19 -9.56 9.16 -8.68
CA GLY A 19 -10.34 7.95 -8.97
C GLY A 19 -9.48 6.82 -9.53
N VAL A 20 -9.83 5.57 -9.21
CA VAL A 20 -9.13 4.36 -9.70
C VAL A 20 -9.05 4.30 -11.23
N ASP A 21 -10.06 4.81 -11.94
CA ASP A 21 -10.07 4.88 -13.41
C ASP A 21 -9.06 5.90 -13.97
N SER A 22 -8.67 6.89 -13.17
CA SER A 22 -7.68 7.92 -13.52
C SER A 22 -6.25 7.53 -13.14
N ALA A 23 -6.08 6.51 -12.30
CA ALA A 23 -4.79 5.96 -11.85
C ALA A 23 -4.07 5.19 -12.99
N THR A 24 -3.52 5.95 -13.94
CA THR A 24 -2.90 5.44 -15.17
C THR A 24 -1.50 6.05 -15.40
N GLY A 25 -0.90 5.82 -16.57
CA GLY A 25 0.35 6.46 -16.95
C GLY A 25 1.59 5.91 -16.24
N SER A 26 2.60 6.77 -16.06
CA SER A 26 3.92 6.39 -15.54
C SER A 26 3.89 6.02 -14.06
N ARG A 27 3.08 6.70 -13.25
CA ARG A 27 2.94 6.43 -11.81
C ARG A 27 2.38 5.04 -11.56
N TYR A 28 1.30 4.68 -12.25
CA TYR A 28 0.78 3.31 -12.28
C TYR A 28 1.85 2.27 -12.65
N HIS A 29 2.62 2.49 -13.72
CA HIS A 29 3.65 1.55 -14.15
C HIS A 29 4.77 1.38 -13.11
N ASN A 30 5.18 2.47 -12.47
CA ASN A 30 6.21 2.45 -11.44
C ASN A 30 5.74 1.67 -10.20
N VAL A 31 4.53 1.96 -9.70
CA VAL A 31 3.94 1.25 -8.55
C VAL A 31 3.76 -0.23 -8.88
N TYR A 32 3.18 -0.55 -10.04
CA TYR A 32 3.00 -1.93 -10.48
C TYR A 32 4.34 -2.69 -10.54
N THR A 33 5.38 -2.07 -11.11
CA THR A 33 6.71 -2.67 -11.20
C THR A 33 7.32 -2.91 -9.82
N ALA A 34 7.25 -1.92 -8.92
CA ALA A 34 7.75 -2.04 -7.56
C ALA A 34 7.01 -3.15 -6.77
N LEU A 35 5.70 -3.25 -6.93
CA LEU A 35 4.90 -4.31 -6.31
C LEU A 35 5.39 -5.70 -6.75
N ILE A 36 5.45 -5.94 -8.06
CA ILE A 36 5.74 -7.29 -8.56
C ILE A 36 7.20 -7.70 -8.36
N GLN A 37 8.14 -6.75 -8.33
CA GLN A 37 9.58 -7.02 -8.22
C GLN A 37 10.06 -7.10 -6.77
N THR A 38 9.47 -6.30 -5.87
CA THR A 38 10.02 -6.12 -4.51
C THR A 38 9.00 -6.40 -3.43
N HIS A 39 7.87 -5.69 -3.42
CA HIS A 39 6.98 -5.70 -2.26
C HIS A 39 6.19 -7.01 -2.12
N LEU A 40 5.56 -7.50 -3.20
CA LEU A 40 4.78 -8.73 -3.15
C LEU A 40 5.65 -9.97 -2.86
N PRO A 41 6.83 -10.16 -3.49
CA PRO A 41 7.76 -11.22 -3.10
C PRO A 41 8.19 -11.15 -1.63
N LYS A 42 8.37 -9.94 -1.09
CA LYS A 42 8.75 -9.78 0.32
C LYS A 42 7.61 -10.18 1.26
N LEU A 43 6.40 -9.71 1.01
CA LEU A 43 5.23 -10.06 1.82
C LEU A 43 4.90 -11.55 1.77
N ASP A 44 5.10 -12.19 0.61
CA ASP A 44 4.99 -13.64 0.41
C ASP A 44 6.02 -14.39 1.25
N SER A 45 7.29 -13.96 1.23
CA SER A 45 8.35 -14.56 2.05
C SER A 45 8.07 -14.46 3.56
N LEU A 46 7.28 -13.48 3.98
CA LEU A 46 6.87 -13.27 5.37
C LEU A 46 5.57 -14.00 5.72
N GLY A 47 4.92 -14.69 4.78
CA GLY A 47 3.66 -15.40 4.99
C GLY A 47 2.46 -14.47 5.24
N VAL A 48 2.57 -13.21 4.85
CA VAL A 48 1.49 -12.22 4.97
C VAL A 48 0.47 -12.42 3.85
N ILE A 49 0.97 -12.68 2.65
CA ILE A 49 0.18 -13.00 1.47
C ILE A 49 0.74 -14.27 0.84
N GLU A 50 -0.04 -14.88 -0.05
CA GLU A 50 0.48 -15.78 -1.08
C GLU A 50 0.50 -15.03 -2.40
N TYR A 51 1.68 -14.94 -3.03
CA TYR A 51 1.86 -14.28 -4.32
C TYR A 51 2.18 -15.27 -5.44
N GLN A 52 1.23 -15.45 -6.36
CA GLN A 52 1.39 -16.26 -7.56
C GLN A 52 2.05 -15.40 -8.66
N SER A 53 3.37 -15.49 -8.78
CA SER A 53 4.17 -14.61 -9.64
C SER A 53 3.96 -14.84 -11.14
N ASP A 54 3.56 -16.04 -11.55
CA ASP A 54 3.17 -16.41 -12.91
C ASP A 54 1.86 -15.74 -13.33
N GLN A 55 0.87 -15.75 -12.44
CA GLN A 55 -0.47 -15.20 -12.67
C GLN A 55 -0.63 -13.74 -12.23
N LYS A 56 0.36 -13.19 -11.50
CA LYS A 56 0.30 -11.87 -10.86
C LYS A 56 -0.89 -11.72 -9.92
N LYS A 57 -1.20 -12.78 -9.16
CA LYS A 57 -2.35 -12.84 -8.25
C LYS A 57 -1.93 -12.94 -6.80
N ILE A 58 -2.73 -12.32 -5.94
CA ILE A 58 -2.49 -12.22 -4.50
C ILE A 58 -3.70 -12.73 -3.72
N ARG A 59 -3.45 -13.41 -2.60
CA ARG A 59 -4.44 -13.67 -1.55
C ARG A 59 -3.79 -13.58 -0.16
N PRO A 60 -4.59 -13.37 0.90
CA PRO A 60 -4.10 -13.52 2.27
C PRO A 60 -3.45 -14.89 2.52
N ASP A 61 -2.40 -14.91 3.35
CA ASP A 61 -1.81 -16.12 3.94
C ASP A 61 -1.90 -16.04 5.49
N ARG A 62 -1.34 -17.02 6.20
CA ARG A 62 -1.46 -17.25 7.64
C ARG A 62 -1.17 -16.03 8.53
N ASN A 63 -0.25 -15.14 8.14
CA ASN A 63 0.12 -13.97 8.94
C ASN A 63 -0.68 -12.71 8.60
N PHE A 64 -1.58 -12.76 7.61
CA PHE A 64 -2.34 -11.59 7.16
C PHE A 64 -3.12 -10.93 8.30
N LEU A 65 -3.89 -11.71 9.07
CA LEU A 65 -4.77 -11.18 10.11
C LEU A 65 -3.99 -10.53 11.25
N ALA A 66 -2.86 -11.14 11.65
CA ALA A 66 -2.01 -10.61 12.70
C ALA A 66 -1.41 -9.25 12.30
N LEU A 67 -0.91 -9.15 11.06
CA LEU A 67 -0.40 -7.88 10.53
C LEU A 67 -1.51 -6.85 10.39
N ALA A 68 -2.66 -7.21 9.82
CA ALA A 68 -3.81 -6.31 9.66
C ALA A 68 -4.31 -5.77 11.00
N THR A 69 -4.37 -6.62 12.04
CA THR A 69 -4.74 -6.20 13.41
C THR A 69 -3.71 -5.21 13.97
N THR A 70 -2.42 -5.50 13.78
CA THR A 70 -1.34 -4.61 14.24
C THR A 70 -1.45 -3.25 13.56
N VAL A 71 -1.61 -3.23 12.23
CA VAL A 71 -1.79 -1.99 11.45
C VAL A 71 -3.06 -1.26 11.88
N ALA A 72 -4.19 -1.94 12.07
CA ALA A 72 -5.44 -1.29 12.46
C ALA A 72 -5.36 -0.64 13.85
N ILE A 73 -4.61 -1.23 14.78
CA ILE A 73 -4.41 -0.68 16.13
C ILE A 73 -3.42 0.49 16.11
N THR A 74 -2.33 0.38 15.35
CA THR A 74 -1.26 1.38 15.36
C THR A 74 -1.47 2.51 14.37
N SER A 75 -2.22 2.29 13.29
CA SER A 75 -2.41 3.29 12.23
C SER A 75 -3.13 4.55 12.70
N PRO A 76 -4.19 4.51 13.54
CA PRO A 76 -4.79 5.72 14.09
C PRO A 76 -3.81 6.53 14.93
N VAL A 77 -2.98 5.85 15.74
CA VAL A 77 -1.93 6.50 16.53
C VAL A 77 -0.89 7.14 15.61
N ALA A 78 -0.45 6.43 14.58
CA ALA A 78 0.48 6.96 13.59
C ALA A 78 -0.12 8.18 12.87
N GLN A 79 -1.37 8.10 12.42
CA GLN A 79 -2.07 9.21 11.75
C GLN A 79 -2.14 10.43 12.66
N LEU A 80 -2.56 10.28 13.92
CA LEU A 80 -2.60 11.40 14.88
C LEU A 80 -1.22 12.03 15.09
N LEU A 81 -0.18 11.22 15.26
CA LEU A 81 1.19 11.72 15.46
C LEU A 81 1.76 12.42 14.21
N PHE A 82 1.41 11.94 13.01
CA PHE A 82 1.84 12.58 11.76
C PHE A 82 1.06 13.87 11.48
N ASP A 83 -0.23 13.93 11.82
CA ASP A 83 -1.08 15.10 11.58
C ASP A 83 -0.72 16.28 12.51
N GLU A 84 -0.37 16.01 13.78
CA GLU A 84 0.21 17.03 14.67
C GLU A 84 1.55 17.55 14.16
N SER A 85 2.44 16.67 13.71
CA SER A 85 3.76 17.05 13.20
C SER A 85 3.68 17.98 11.98
N LEU A 86 2.73 17.73 11.06
CA LEU A 86 2.47 18.59 9.90
C LEU A 86 1.79 19.92 10.29
N SER A 87 0.93 19.90 11.33
CA SER A 87 0.25 21.09 11.86
C SER A 87 1.22 22.04 12.58
N GLU A 88 2.17 21.52 13.36
CA GLU A 88 3.20 22.32 14.04
C GLU A 88 4.15 23.01 13.05
N HIS A 89 4.48 22.35 11.93
CA HIS A 89 5.36 22.94 10.90
C HIS A 89 4.66 23.96 9.99
N SER A 90 3.33 23.99 9.94
CA SER A 90 2.59 24.98 9.14
C SER A 90 2.42 26.33 9.86
N LEU A 91 2.61 26.39 11.18
CA LEU A 91 2.51 27.61 12.00
C LEU A 91 3.86 28.32 12.24
N GLY A 92 4.97 27.75 11.75
CA GLY A 92 6.32 28.32 11.87
C GLY A 92 6.78 29.07 10.63
N GLY A 93 6.16 30.22 10.34
CA GLY A 93 6.67 31.16 9.33
C GLY A 93 7.82 32.02 9.86
N PRO A 94 8.78 32.38 9.00
CA PRO A 94 9.21 33.77 8.86
C PRO A 94 8.67 34.42 7.57
#